data_AF-A0A3R6IJ91-F1
#
_entry.id   AF-A0A3R6IJ91-F1
#
_cell.length_a   1.000
_cell.length_b   1.000
_cell.length_c   1.000
_cell.angle_alpha   90.00
_cell.angle_beta   90.00
_cell.angle_gamma   90.00
#
_symmetry.space_group_name_H-M   'P 1'
#
loop_
_entity.id
_entity.type
_entity.pdbx_description
1 polymer ?
#
loop_
_entity_poly.entity_id
_entity_poly.type
_entity_poly.pdbx_seq_one_letter_code
_entity_poly.pdbx_strand_id
1 'polypeptide(L)' 'MTGVRELLGHEIDQCYERYVNLGGVPESEAAEFDSIYEAYRELRGNHGREIKYGYVKKNLPILPVSTKLREE' A
#
# COMPACT_ATOMS: atom_id res chain seq x y z
N MET A 1 -1.73 -21.91 8.66
CA MET A 1 -1.54 -21.22 7.36
C MET A 1 -0.65 -20.00 7.57
N THR A 2 0.67 -20.18 7.48
CA THR A 2 1.65 -19.08 7.68
C THR A 2 1.88 -18.28 6.39
N GLY A 3 1.60 -18.88 5.22
CA GLY A 3 1.90 -18.28 3.92
C GLY A 3 1.10 -17.02 3.57
N VAL A 4 -0.19 -16.94 3.92
CA VAL A 4 -1.03 -15.78 3.56
C VAL A 4 -0.52 -14.49 4.21
N ARG A 5 -0.09 -14.57 5.47
CA ARG A 5 0.48 -13.43 6.19
C ARG A 5 1.80 -12.99 5.58
N GLU A 6 2.68 -13.92 5.21
CA GLU A 6 3.97 -13.59 4.61
C GLU A 6 3.81 -12.98 3.21
N LEU A 7 2.84 -13.47 2.43
CA LEU A 7 2.50 -12.91 1.12
C LEU A 7 1.99 -11.46 1.24
N LEU A 8 1.00 -11.21 2.11
CA LEU A 8 0.49 -9.85 2.35
C LEU A 8 1.58 -8.93 2.90
N GLY A 9 2.46 -9.45 3.77
CA GLY A 9 3.61 -8.71 4.28
C GLY A 9 4.58 -8.31 3.17
N HIS A 10 4.87 -9.22 2.24
CA HIS A 10 5.70 -8.95 1.06
C HIS A 10 5.06 -7.91 0.13
N GLU A 11 3.74 -7.99 -0.06
CA GLU A 11 3.00 -7.02 -0.88
C GLU A 11 3.05 -5.61 -0.28
N ILE A 12 2.89 -5.48 1.04
CA ILE A 12 3.09 -4.20 1.75
C ILE A 12 4.51 -3.66 1.55
N ASP A 13 5.51 -4.55 1.63
CA ASP A 13 6.91 -4.20 1.42
C ASP A 13 7.14 -3.66 -0.02
N GLN A 14 6.59 -4.33 -1.03
CA GLN A 14 6.68 -3.89 -2.44
C GLN A 14 5.95 -2.57 -2.69
N CYS A 15 4.71 -2.43 -2.20
CA CYS A 15 3.95 -1.19 -2.30
C CYS A 15 4.69 -0.02 -1.65
N TYR A 16 5.23 -0.24 -0.44
CA TYR A 16 6.03 0.76 0.25
C TYR A 16 7.20 1.24 -0.60
N GLU A 17 8.04 0.33 -1.11
CA GLU A 17 9.18 0.70 -1.94
C GLU A 17 8.75 1.43 -3.22
N ARG A 18 7.66 0.99 -3.86
CA ARG A 18 7.13 1.61 -5.06
C ARG A 18 6.63 3.03 -4.79
N TYR A 19 5.84 3.25 -3.74
CA TYR A 19 5.30 4.57 -3.39
C TYR A 19 6.39 5.55 -2.95
N VAL A 20 7.40 5.07 -2.21
CA VAL A 20 8.55 5.89 -1.84
C VAL A 20 9.33 6.32 -3.09
N ASN A 21 9.56 5.42 -4.05
CA ASN A 21 10.22 5.76 -5.30
C ASN A 21 9.39 6.70 -6.18
N LEU A 22 8.06 6.55 -6.18
CA LEU A 22 7.14 7.46 -6.88
C LEU A 22 7.00 8.82 -6.18
N GLY A 23 7.38 8.92 -4.90
CA GLY A 23 7.16 10.11 -4.07
C GLY A 23 5.69 10.31 -3.68
N GLY A 24 4.87 9.27 -3.74
CA GLY A 24 3.42 9.36 -3.50
C GLY A 24 2.69 8.04 -3.75
N VAL A 25 1.45 7.97 -3.27
CA VAL A 25 0.56 6.80 -3.45
C VAL A 25 -0.45 7.10 -4.56
N PRO A 26 -0.54 6.30 -5.63
CA PRO A 26 -1.58 6.47 -6.64
C PRO A 26 -2.97 6.37 -6.00
N GLU A 27 -3.87 7.31 -6.32
CA GLU A 27 -5.23 7.34 -5.76
C GLU A 27 -5.97 6.01 -5.99
N SER A 28 -5.84 5.41 -7.17
CA SER A 28 -6.46 4.12 -7.47
C SER A 28 -5.92 2.96 -6.61
N GLU A 29 -4.67 3.03 -6.16
CA GLU A 29 -4.04 1.99 -5.35
C GLU A 29 -4.18 2.26 -3.85
N ALA A 30 -4.50 3.48 -3.43
CA ALA A 30 -4.57 3.87 -2.02
C ALA A 30 -5.58 3.02 -1.23
N ALA A 31 -6.75 2.74 -1.82
CA ALA A 31 -7.79 1.91 -1.20
C ALA A 31 -7.41 0.41 -1.18
N GLU A 32 -6.72 -0.06 -2.22
CA GLU A 32 -6.22 -1.44 -2.28
C GLU A 32 -5.14 -1.66 -1.22
N PHE A 33 -4.20 -0.71 -1.08
CA PHE A 33 -3.16 -0.75 -0.07
C PHE A 33 -3.71 -0.77 1.36
N ASP A 34 -4.77 -0.01 1.63
CA ASP A 34 -5.46 -0.05 2.93
C ASP A 34 -6.07 -1.44 3.18
N SER A 35 -6.73 -2.02 2.18
CA SER A 35 -7.35 -3.36 2.29
C SER A 35 -6.32 -4.47 2.55
N ILE A 36 -5.17 -4.41 1.87
CA ILE A 36 -4.05 -5.35 2.06
C ILE A 36 -3.52 -5.25 3.50
N TYR A 37 -3.35 -4.02 4.01
CA TYR A 37 -2.87 -3.80 5.37
C TYR A 37 -3.88 -4.28 6.42
N GLU A 38 -5.17 -4.04 6.22
CA GLU A 38 -6.23 -4.53 7.12
C GLU A 38 -6.22 -6.06 7.21
N ALA A 39 -6.20 -6.76 6.07
CA ALA A 39 -6.10 -8.21 6.03
C ALA A 39 -4.80 -8.72 6.70
N TYR A 40 -3.68 -8.03 6.50
CA TYR A 40 -2.42 -8.35 7.17
C TYR A 40 -2.51 -8.18 8.70
N ARG A 41 -3.19 -7.13 9.16
CA ARG A 41 -3.38 -6.81 10.58
C ARG A 41 -4.27 -7.85 11.27
N GLU A 42 -5.33 -8.30 10.62
CA GLU A 42 -6.22 -9.36 11.13
C GLU A 42 -5.45 -10.67 11.38
N LEU A 43 -4.42 -10.94 10.57
CA LEU A 43 -3.54 -12.10 10.71
C LEU A 43 -2.45 -11.94 11.79
N ARG A 44 -2.56 -10.94 12.67
CA ARG A 44 -1.52 -10.56 13.66
C ARG A 44 -0.17 -10.36 12.98
N GLY A 45 -0.16 -9.41 12.05
CA GLY A 45 1.03 -8.89 11.41
C GLY A 45 2.09 -8.35 12.38
N ASN A 46 3.29 -8.06 11.86
CA ASN A 46 4.38 -7.52 12.67
C ASN A 46 4.38 -5.98 12.71
N HIS A 47 5.01 -5.44 13.75
CA HIS A 47 5.11 -3.98 13.93
C HIS A 47 5.96 -3.30 12.85
N GLY A 48 6.88 -4.01 12.20
CA GLY A 48 7.71 -3.46 11.11
C GLY A 48 6.90 -3.00 9.90
N ARG A 49 5.90 -3.79 9.49
CA ARG A 49 5.03 -3.46 8.34
C ARG A 49 3.96 -2.45 8.71
N GLU A 50 3.52 -2.42 9.95
CA GLU A 50 2.69 -1.32 10.49
C GLU A 50 3.41 0.03 10.42
N ILE A 51 4.70 0.08 10.75
CA ILE A 51 5.51 1.30 10.62
C ILE A 51 5.59 1.75 9.15
N LYS A 52 5.82 0.81 8.20
CA LYS A 52 5.87 1.12 6.77
C LYS A 52 4.54 1.66 6.24
N TYR A 53 3.44 0.99 6.58
CA TYR A 53 2.09 1.45 6.24
C TYR A 53 1.82 2.85 6.81
N GLY A 54 2.13 3.05 8.09
CA GLY A 54 1.99 4.36 8.73
C GLY A 54 2.85 5.45 8.10
N TYR A 55 4.07 5.11 7.64
CA TYR A 55 4.95 6.03 6.93
C TYR A 55 4.30 6.49 5.62
N VAL A 56 3.80 5.55 4.82
CA VAL A 56 3.12 5.84 3.55
C VAL A 56 1.93 6.77 3.77
N LYS A 57 1.03 6.46 4.71
CA LYS A 57 -0.18 7.27 4.95
C LYS A 57 0.10 8.66 5.52
N LYS A 58 1.19 8.84 6.27
CA LYS A 58 1.53 10.12 6.92
C LYS A 58 2.45 11.00 6.09
N ASN A 59 3.36 10.41 5.34
CA ASN A 59 4.45 11.14 4.69
C ASN A 59 4.31 11.21 3.16
N LEU A 60 3.56 10.30 2.53
CA LEU A 60 3.40 10.29 1.09
C LEU A 60 2.04 10.92 0.68
N PRO A 61 2.05 11.88 -0.26
CA PRO A 61 0.81 12.44 -0.79
C PRO A 61 0.08 11.42 -1.68
N ILE A 62 -1.24 11.57 -1.79
CA ILE A 62 -2.02 10.84 -2.79
C ILE A 62 -1.79 11.50 -4.16
N LEU A 63 -1.34 10.72 -5.13
CA LEU A 63 -1.13 11.12 -6.50
C LEU A 63 -2.44 10.92 -7.28
N PRO A 64 -3.04 11.99 -7.83
CA PRO A 64 -4.25 11.86 -8.62
C PRO A 64 -3.94 11.05 -9.88
N VAL A 65 -4.69 9.99 -10.10
CA VAL A 65 -4.57 9.21 -11.34
C VAL A 65 -5.35 9.97 -12.40
N SER A 66 -4.63 10.67 -13.27
CA SER A 66 -5.24 11.33 -14.43
C SER A 66 -5.68 10.24 -15.41
N THR A 67 -6.90 9.74 -15.23
CA THR A 67 -7.58 8.94 -16.24
C THR A 67 -7.80 9.87 -17.43
N LYS A 68 -6.83 9.89 -18.36
CA LYS A 68 -7.04 10.46 -19.68
C LYS A 68 -8.04 9.55 -20.39
N LEU A 69 -9.32 9.68 -20.07
CA LEU A 69 -10.40 9.34 -20.98
C LEU A 69 -10.20 10.29 -22.17
N ARG A 70 -9.51 9.80 -23.20
CA ARG A 70 -9.54 10.43 -24.51
C ARG A 70 -10.96 10.23 -25.02
N GLU A 71 -11.75 11.29 -24.96
CA GLU A 71 -12.96 11.40 -25.77
C GLU A 71 -12.47 11.57 -27.22
N GLU A 72 -12.68 10.54 -28.04
CA GLU A 72 -12.60 10.60 -29.51
C GLU A 72 -14.02 10.66 -30.08
#